data_AF-A0A124FLK2-F1
#
_entry.id   AF-A0A124FLK2-F1
#
_cell.length_a   1.000
_cell.length_b   1.000
_cell.length_c   1.000
_cell.angle_alpha   90.00
_cell.angle_beta   90.00
_cell.angle_gamma   90.00
#
_symmetry.space_group_name_H-M   'P 1'
#
loop_
_entity.id
_entity.type
_entity.pdbx_description
1 polymer ?
#
loop_
_entity_poly.entity_id
_entity_poly.type
_entity_poly.pdbx_seq_one_letter_code
_entity_poly.pdbx_strand_id
1 'polypeptide(L)'
;LLGIEKGSGKPVIITDREVNQHELVVGTTGSGKTTTVANFAESATQRELACLAIDGKGDPDLAEKARILAEKHGRTYKQFSMHWPSCRYDPLAHGGITELKDKLLYLTEWSEPHYEALAGRYLQFVFRVFERAGICAIIATQSLSDIEAAAGKAVVNQIIDNCNVFTIHRQNSPESAEILAGIIGTREGVEVTRQVQSVAGIVLETGLGSVRQVREYVVHPDEVKNLKTGEAIVVRKLTGEVLRVKVRKC
;
A
#
# COMPACT_ATOMS: atom_id res chain seq x y z
N LEU A 1 -10.42 13.27 0.33
CA LEU A 1 -9.89 13.66 -1.01
C LEU A 1 -8.44 13.19 -1.10
N LEU A 2 -8.10 12.34 -2.06
CA LEU A 2 -6.74 11.83 -2.23
C LEU A 2 -5.92 12.67 -3.22
N GLY A 3 -6.55 13.12 -4.30
CA GLY A 3 -5.86 13.85 -5.36
C GLY A 3 -6.75 14.18 -6.54
N ILE A 4 -6.12 14.41 -7.69
CA ILE A 4 -6.79 14.72 -8.95
C ILE A 4 -6.42 13.68 -10.00
N GLU A 5 -7.40 13.18 -10.75
CA GLU A 5 -7.14 12.27 -11.87
C GLU A 5 -6.44 13.01 -13.03
N LYS A 6 -5.33 12.47 -13.53
CA LYS A 6 -4.53 13.11 -14.58
C LYS A 6 -5.26 13.26 -15.92
N GLY A 7 -6.17 12.35 -16.25
CA GLY A 7 -6.91 12.37 -17.53
C GLY A 7 -8.08 13.34 -17.51
N SER A 8 -8.95 13.26 -16.50
CA SER A 8 -10.19 14.03 -16.44
C SER A 8 -10.10 15.33 -15.63
N GLY A 9 -9.06 15.50 -14.81
CA GLY A 9 -8.97 16.60 -13.84
C GLY A 9 -9.97 16.51 -12.69
N LYS A 10 -10.75 15.43 -12.58
CA LYS A 10 -11.74 15.25 -11.53
C LYS A 10 -11.07 14.87 -10.19
N PRO A 11 -11.67 15.26 -9.06
CA PRO A 11 -11.19 14.86 -7.75
C PRO A 11 -11.33 13.34 -7.57
N VAL A 12 -10.27 12.70 -7.09
CA VAL A 12 -10.28 11.30 -6.67
C VAL A 12 -10.46 11.26 -5.16
N ILE A 13 -11.60 10.73 -4.73
CA ILE A 13 -11.98 10.62 -3.32
C ILE A 13 -12.06 9.14 -2.98
N ILE A 14 -11.27 8.72 -1.99
CA ILE A 14 -11.48 7.44 -1.31
C ILE A 14 -12.54 7.68 -0.23
N THR A 15 -13.66 6.97 -0.36
CA THR A 15 -14.80 7.05 0.54
C THR A 15 -14.61 6.16 1.76
N ASP A 16 -15.37 6.39 2.83
CA ASP A 16 -15.32 5.53 4.02
C ASP A 16 -15.66 4.08 3.70
N ARG A 17 -16.63 3.87 2.81
CA ARG A 17 -17.00 2.53 2.34
C ARG A 17 -15.82 1.80 1.71
N GLU A 18 -15.02 2.51 0.91
CA GLU A 18 -13.85 1.94 0.26
C GLU A 18 -12.71 1.70 1.26
N VAL A 19 -12.42 2.66 2.12
CA VAL A 19 -11.32 2.56 3.09
C VAL A 19 -11.63 1.51 4.18
N ASN A 20 -12.90 1.30 4.54
CA ASN A 20 -13.34 0.23 5.43
C ASN A 20 -13.11 -1.17 4.85
N GLN A 21 -12.85 -1.29 3.55
CA GLN A 21 -12.43 -2.53 2.89
C GLN A 21 -10.91 -2.68 2.80
N HIS A 22 -10.21 -1.91 3.63
CA HIS A 22 -8.76 -1.82 3.80
C HIS A 22 -8.02 -1.32 2.55
N GLU A 23 -7.02 -0.49 2.80
CA GLU A 23 -6.20 0.10 1.75
C GLU A 23 -4.74 -0.29 1.91
N LEU A 24 -4.15 -0.77 0.82
CA LEU A 24 -2.72 -1.02 0.71
C LEU A 24 -2.04 0.12 -0.06
N VAL A 25 -1.14 0.84 0.61
CA VAL A 25 -0.30 1.89 0.01
C VAL A 25 1.12 1.35 -0.15
N VAL A 26 1.60 1.27 -1.38
CA VAL A 26 2.94 0.77 -1.70
C VAL A 26 3.75 1.84 -2.41
N GLY A 27 5.05 1.96 -2.11
CA GLY A 27 5.88 2.98 -2.72
C GLY A 27 7.29 3.05 -2.16
N THR A 28 8.28 3.22 -3.05
CA THR A 28 9.68 3.47 -2.64
C THR A 28 9.84 4.81 -1.92
N THR A 29 10.97 5.02 -1.25
CA THR A 29 11.30 6.29 -0.58
C THR A 29 11.24 7.46 -1.57
N GLY A 30 10.61 8.58 -1.18
CA GLY A 30 10.47 9.78 -2.02
C GLY A 30 9.43 9.66 -3.15
N SER A 31 8.67 8.57 -3.25
CA SER A 31 7.64 8.38 -4.28
C SER A 31 6.32 9.14 -4.01
N GLY A 32 6.05 9.45 -2.74
CA GLY A 32 4.83 10.14 -2.31
C GLY A 32 3.99 9.38 -1.27
N LYS A 33 4.38 8.15 -0.90
CA LYS A 33 3.67 7.31 0.09
C LYS A 33 3.32 8.05 1.39
N THR A 34 4.29 8.69 2.05
CA THR A 34 4.06 9.43 3.30
C THR A 34 3.07 10.58 3.11
N THR A 35 3.02 11.19 1.92
CA THR A 35 2.02 12.23 1.61
C THR A 35 0.62 11.63 1.49
N THR A 36 0.48 10.46 0.87
CA THR A 36 -0.80 9.71 0.84
C THR A 36 -1.27 9.37 2.24
N VAL A 37 -0.42 8.79 3.09
CA VAL A 37 -0.76 8.47 4.49
C VAL A 37 -1.17 9.74 5.27
N ALA A 38 -0.45 10.85 5.09
CA ALA A 38 -0.78 12.11 5.73
C ALA A 38 -2.14 12.68 5.29
N ASN A 39 -2.56 12.47 4.03
CA ASN A 39 -3.92 12.85 3.59
C ASN A 39 -5.01 12.08 4.35
N PHE A 40 -4.79 10.81 4.67
CA PHE A 40 -5.74 10.04 5.49
C PHE A 40 -5.76 10.52 6.94
N ALA A 41 -4.59 10.78 7.53
CA ALA A 41 -4.49 11.34 8.87
C ALA A 41 -5.15 12.74 8.96
N GLU A 42 -4.95 13.59 7.96
CA GLU A 42 -5.64 14.89 7.86
C GLU A 42 -7.16 14.70 7.76
N SER A 43 -7.63 13.80 6.88
CA SER A 43 -9.07 13.53 6.76
C SER A 43 -9.67 13.01 8.07
N ALA A 44 -8.98 12.12 8.78
CA ALA A 44 -9.43 11.59 10.06
C ALA A 44 -9.51 12.69 11.14
N THR A 45 -8.46 13.51 11.25
CA THR A 45 -8.41 14.62 12.21
C THR A 45 -9.47 15.69 11.93
N GLN A 46 -9.68 16.05 10.65
CA GLN A 46 -10.73 16.99 10.22
C GLN A 46 -12.14 16.52 10.52
N ARG A 47 -12.35 15.20 10.49
CA ARG A 47 -13.67 14.58 10.66
C ARG A 47 -13.87 13.98 12.05
N GLU A 48 -12.98 14.33 12.98
CA GLU A 48 -13.01 13.90 14.37
C GLU A 48 -12.95 12.38 14.60
N LEU A 49 -12.41 11.65 13.63
CA LEU A 49 -12.19 10.21 13.74
C LEU A 49 -10.94 9.93 14.57
N ALA A 50 -10.97 8.81 15.31
CA ALA A 50 -9.77 8.30 15.96
C ALA A 50 -8.78 7.80 14.90
N CYS A 51 -7.51 8.17 15.03
CA CYS A 51 -6.45 7.77 14.12
C CYS A 51 -5.29 7.15 14.93
N LEU A 52 -4.93 5.91 14.61
CA LEU A 52 -3.75 5.24 15.13
C LEU A 52 -2.76 5.07 13.97
N ALA A 53 -1.61 5.72 14.08
CA ALA A 53 -0.50 5.55 13.14
C ALA A 53 0.60 4.71 13.81
N ILE A 54 1.00 3.63 13.14
CA ILE A 54 2.14 2.80 13.54
C ILE A 54 3.21 2.94 12.47
N ASP A 55 4.37 3.45 12.85
CA ASP A 55 5.49 3.61 11.94
C ASP A 55 6.68 2.77 12.40
N GLY A 56 6.96 1.71 11.65
CA GLY A 56 8.09 0.83 11.91
C GLY A 56 9.45 1.42 11.54
N LYS A 57 9.49 2.52 10.78
CA LYS A 57 10.75 3.17 10.36
C LYS A 57 11.24 4.22 11.36
N GLY A 58 10.33 4.72 12.22
CA GLY A 58 10.64 5.84 13.11
C GLY A 58 10.89 7.15 12.37
N ASP A 59 10.15 7.40 11.27
CA ASP A 59 10.16 8.62 10.47
C ASP A 59 9.63 9.81 11.30
N PRO A 60 10.50 10.75 11.73
CA PRO A 60 10.09 11.88 12.54
C PRO A 60 9.13 12.82 11.80
N ASP A 61 9.18 12.84 10.46
CA ASP A 61 8.35 13.75 9.66
C ASP A 61 6.86 13.37 9.74
N LEU A 62 6.55 12.07 9.82
CA LEU A 62 5.16 11.61 9.93
C LEU A 62 4.58 11.96 11.30
N ALA A 63 5.36 11.75 12.37
CA ALA A 63 4.95 12.09 13.72
C ALA A 63 4.70 13.60 13.89
N GLU A 64 5.61 14.45 13.37
CA GLU A 64 5.47 15.90 13.45
C GLU A 64 4.28 16.40 12.61
N LYS A 65 4.06 15.85 11.41
CA LYS A 65 2.86 16.18 10.62
C LYS A 65 1.57 15.80 11.35
N ALA A 66 1.52 14.63 11.97
CA ALA A 66 0.36 14.21 12.76
C ALA A 66 0.12 15.15 13.95
N ARG A 67 1.18 15.62 14.62
CA ARG A 67 1.11 16.62 15.70
C ARG A 67 0.53 17.94 15.20
N ILE A 68 1.06 18.47 14.09
CA ILE A 68 0.58 19.73 13.48
C ILE A 68 -0.88 19.61 13.06
N LEU A 69 -1.28 18.49 12.44
CA LEU A 69 -2.67 18.24 12.04
C LEU A 69 -3.62 18.16 13.24
N ALA A 70 -3.19 17.49 14.32
CA ALA A 70 -3.97 17.41 15.53
C ALA A 70 -4.15 18.79 16.17
N GLU A 71 -3.09 19.58 16.30
CA GLU A 71 -3.14 20.96 16.82
C GLU A 71 -4.05 21.85 15.98
N LYS A 72 -3.88 21.84 14.65
CA LYS A 72 -4.69 22.59 13.67
C LYS A 72 -6.20 22.29 13.80
N HIS A 73 -6.57 21.05 14.14
CA HIS A 73 -7.95 20.60 14.22
C HIS A 73 -8.44 20.41 15.67
N GLY A 74 -7.72 20.91 16.67
CA GLY A 74 -8.12 20.83 18.09
C GLY A 74 -8.24 19.40 18.62
N ARG A 75 -7.46 18.46 18.06
CA ARG A 75 -7.47 17.04 18.44
C ARG A 75 -6.37 16.74 19.45
N THR A 76 -6.63 15.77 20.32
CA THR A 76 -5.60 15.24 21.22
C THR A 76 -4.56 14.45 20.42
N TYR A 77 -3.28 14.81 20.61
CA TYR A 77 -2.15 14.07 20.06
C TYR A 77 -1.42 13.32 21.17
N LYS A 78 -1.10 12.04 20.93
CA LYS A 78 -0.25 11.21 21.79
C LYS A 78 0.71 10.45 20.89
N GLN A 79 1.98 10.42 21.27
CA GLN A 79 3.05 9.72 20.56
C GLN A 79 3.73 8.75 21.49
N PHE A 80 3.96 7.52 21.05
CA PHE A 80 4.87 6.58 21.67
C PHE A 80 6.03 6.36 20.70
N SER A 81 7.25 6.60 21.16
CA SER A 81 8.45 6.58 20.32
C SER A 81 9.64 6.03 21.10
N MET A 82 10.57 5.40 20.39
CA MET A 82 11.87 4.98 20.93
C MET A 82 12.81 6.17 21.18
N HIS A 83 12.45 7.35 20.66
CA HIS A 83 13.17 8.60 20.84
C HIS A 83 12.28 9.67 21.47
N TRP A 84 12.88 10.62 22.17
CA TRP A 84 12.15 11.76 22.73
C TRP A 84 11.74 12.74 21.61
N PRO A 85 10.54 13.35 21.65
CA PRO A 85 9.48 13.23 22.66
C PRO A 85 8.60 11.97 22.54
N SER A 86 8.19 11.43 23.71
CA SER A 86 7.28 10.28 23.80
C SER A 86 6.44 10.32 25.09
N CYS A 87 5.21 9.82 25.01
CA CYS A 87 4.44 9.37 26.17
C CYS A 87 5.16 8.24 26.91
N ARG A 88 4.83 8.07 28.19
CA ARG A 88 5.34 6.96 29.01
C ARG A 88 4.42 5.76 28.87
N TYR A 89 5.01 4.57 28.75
CA TYR A 89 4.31 3.29 28.73
C TYR A 89 5.12 2.28 29.53
N ASP A 90 4.45 1.54 30.41
CA ASP A 90 5.02 0.39 31.10
C ASP A 90 4.21 -0.86 30.72
N PRO A 91 4.74 -1.72 29.84
CA PRO A 91 4.04 -2.94 29.41
C PRO A 91 3.82 -3.96 30.53
N LEU A 92 4.54 -3.82 31.66
CA LEU A 92 4.49 -4.75 32.79
C LEU A 92 3.70 -4.21 33.99
N ALA A 93 3.19 -2.98 33.90
CA ALA A 93 2.41 -2.36 34.98
C ALA A 93 1.14 -3.15 35.34
N HIS A 94 0.59 -3.89 34.39
CA HIS A 94 -0.63 -4.68 34.54
C HIS A 94 -0.52 -6.05 33.86
N GLY A 95 -1.07 -7.08 34.50
CA GLY A 95 -1.18 -8.45 33.98
C GLY A 95 -0.94 -9.51 35.06
N GLY A 96 -1.48 -10.71 34.86
CA GLY A 96 -1.19 -11.86 35.73
C GLY A 96 0.20 -12.44 35.46
N ILE A 97 0.71 -13.32 36.35
CA ILE A 97 2.06 -13.91 36.22
C ILE A 97 2.30 -14.53 34.83
N THR A 98 1.31 -15.26 34.31
CA THR A 98 1.38 -15.87 32.98
C THR A 98 1.46 -14.82 31.88
N GLU A 99 0.64 -13.77 31.94
CA GLU A 99 0.62 -12.69 30.94
C GLU A 99 1.92 -11.88 30.95
N LEU A 100 2.44 -11.54 32.13
CA LEU A 100 3.72 -10.84 32.26
C LEU A 100 4.89 -11.68 31.75
N LYS A 101 4.91 -12.98 32.08
CA LYS A 101 5.88 -13.93 31.56
C LYS A 101 5.78 -14.06 30.03
N ASP A 102 4.57 -14.15 29.48
CA ASP A 102 4.36 -14.24 28.03
C ASP A 102 4.79 -12.95 27.32
N LYS A 103 4.45 -11.76 27.85
CA LYS A 103 4.90 -10.45 27.31
C LYS A 103 6.42 -10.38 27.20
N LEU A 104 7.15 -10.89 28.19
CA LEU A 104 8.61 -10.97 28.18
C LEU A 104 9.13 -12.03 27.19
N LEU A 105 8.46 -13.18 27.13
CA LEU A 105 8.83 -14.27 26.23
C LEU A 105 8.63 -13.89 24.75
N TYR A 106 7.65 -13.04 24.42
CA TYR A 106 7.42 -12.54 23.06
C TYR A 106 8.45 -11.49 22.60
N LEU A 107 9.34 -11.01 23.47
CA LEU A 107 10.43 -10.09 23.09
C LEU A 107 11.63 -10.80 22.46
N THR A 108 11.68 -12.14 22.48
CA THR A 108 12.80 -12.92 21.94
C THR A 108 12.47 -13.44 20.54
N GLU A 109 13.39 -13.31 19.59
CA GLU A 109 13.30 -13.93 18.27
C GLU A 109 13.49 -15.44 18.36
N TRP A 110 12.57 -16.21 17.75
CA TRP A 110 12.65 -17.66 17.67
C TRP A 110 12.66 -18.10 16.20
N SER A 111 13.53 -19.05 15.87
CA SER A 111 13.85 -19.48 14.51
C SER A 111 12.88 -20.51 13.90
N GLU A 112 11.73 -20.77 14.52
CA GLU A 112 10.86 -21.90 14.12
C GLU A 112 9.74 -21.54 13.12
N PRO A 113 9.50 -22.36 12.07
CA PRO A 113 8.45 -22.15 11.06
C PRO A 113 7.00 -22.07 11.60
N HIS A 114 6.74 -22.53 12.83
CA HIS A 114 5.41 -22.45 13.45
C HIS A 114 4.93 -21.00 13.62
N TYR A 115 5.85 -20.03 13.77
CA TYR A 115 5.51 -18.63 14.03
C TYR A 115 4.94 -17.89 12.80
N GLU A 116 5.38 -18.23 11.58
CA GLU A 116 4.83 -17.64 10.35
C GLU A 116 3.34 -18.00 10.19
N ALA A 117 3.00 -19.27 10.42
CA ALA A 117 1.62 -19.74 10.36
C ALA A 117 0.74 -19.12 11.46
N LEU A 118 1.30 -18.86 12.66
CA LEU A 118 0.58 -18.22 13.75
C LEU A 118 0.36 -16.72 13.50
N ALA A 119 1.39 -16.00 13.03
CA ALA A 119 1.29 -14.59 12.66
C ALA A 119 0.25 -14.36 11.56
N GLY A 120 0.24 -15.22 10.52
CA GLY A 120 -0.76 -15.15 9.47
C GLY A 120 -2.19 -15.40 9.99
N ARG A 121 -2.39 -16.41 10.85
CA ARG A 121 -3.71 -16.64 11.48
C ARG A 121 -4.16 -15.46 12.35
N TYR A 122 -3.23 -14.85 13.07
CA TYR A 122 -3.51 -13.68 13.90
C TYR A 122 -3.92 -12.47 13.05
N LEU A 123 -3.19 -12.16 11.98
CA LEU A 123 -3.53 -11.06 11.08
C LEU A 123 -4.90 -11.25 10.42
N GLN A 124 -5.21 -12.47 9.96
CA GLN A 124 -6.55 -12.77 9.44
C GLN A 124 -7.64 -12.51 10.49
N PHE A 125 -7.40 -12.88 11.74
CA PHE A 125 -8.35 -12.62 12.82
C PHE A 125 -8.52 -11.12 13.08
N VAL A 126 -7.41 -10.37 13.16
CA VAL A 126 -7.43 -8.91 13.35
C VAL A 126 -8.20 -8.21 12.23
N PHE A 127 -7.96 -8.55 10.96
CA PHE A 127 -8.69 -7.95 9.84
C PHE A 127 -10.18 -8.27 9.89
N ARG A 128 -10.58 -9.49 10.25
CA ARG A 128 -12.00 -9.83 10.45
C ARG A 128 -12.65 -9.04 11.58
N VAL A 129 -11.92 -8.81 12.67
CA VAL A 129 -12.39 -7.96 13.78
C VAL A 129 -12.55 -6.52 13.30
N PHE A 130 -11.58 -6.00 12.56
CA PHE A 130 -11.64 -4.66 12.00
C PHE A 130 -12.83 -4.47 11.07
N GLU A 131 -13.04 -5.39 10.13
CA GLU A 131 -14.19 -5.39 9.23
C GLU A 131 -15.51 -5.36 10.01
N ARG A 132 -15.68 -6.23 11.01
CA ARG A 132 -16.91 -6.28 11.83
C ARG A 132 -17.11 -5.07 12.73
N ALA A 133 -16.02 -4.46 13.19
CA ALA A 133 -16.04 -3.26 14.04
C ALA A 133 -16.17 -1.96 13.22
N GLY A 134 -16.16 -2.02 11.89
CA GLY A 134 -16.10 -0.83 11.03
C GLY A 134 -14.79 -0.06 11.16
N ILE A 135 -13.72 -0.73 11.60
CA ILE A 135 -12.37 -0.17 11.70
C ILE A 135 -11.69 -0.34 10.34
N CYS A 136 -11.19 0.77 9.81
CA CYS A 136 -10.34 0.76 8.63
C CYS A 136 -8.87 0.55 9.01
N ALA A 137 -8.17 -0.30 8.25
CA ALA A 137 -6.71 -0.35 8.23
C ALA A 137 -6.17 0.22 6.91
N ILE A 138 -5.18 1.11 7.03
CA ILE A 138 -4.37 1.58 5.91
C ILE A 138 -2.96 1.06 6.14
N ILE A 139 -2.51 0.17 5.27
CA ILE A 139 -1.21 -0.50 5.39
C ILE A 139 -0.27 0.18 4.41
N ALA A 140 0.81 0.79 4.91
CA ALA A 140 1.75 1.53 4.07
C ALA A 140 3.14 0.88 4.08
N THR A 141 3.51 0.17 3.02
CA THR A 141 4.81 -0.51 2.92
C THR A 141 5.68 0.04 1.79
N GLN A 142 7.00 -0.14 1.89
CA GLN A 142 7.92 0.25 0.81
C GLN A 142 7.84 -0.71 -0.36
N SER A 143 7.90 -2.01 -0.07
CA SER A 143 7.66 -3.08 -1.03
C SER A 143 6.89 -4.23 -0.38
N LEU A 144 6.27 -5.07 -1.22
CA LEU A 144 5.68 -6.33 -0.78
C LEU A 144 6.79 -7.33 -0.37
N SER A 145 7.92 -7.30 -1.06
CA SER A 145 9.08 -8.16 -0.80
C SER A 145 9.68 -7.93 0.60
N ASP A 146 9.67 -6.70 1.10
CA ASP A 146 10.12 -6.40 2.48
C ASP A 146 9.23 -7.08 3.53
N ILE A 147 7.91 -7.13 3.27
CA ILE A 147 6.97 -7.84 4.15
C ILE A 147 7.17 -9.35 4.04
N GLU A 148 7.37 -9.87 2.83
CA GLU A 148 7.64 -11.30 2.61
C GLU A 148 8.91 -11.74 3.35
N ALA A 149 9.97 -10.94 3.30
CA ALA A 149 11.21 -11.23 4.01
C ALA A 149 11.05 -11.21 5.54
N ALA A 150 10.20 -10.33 6.08
CA ALA A 150 10.01 -10.17 7.52
C ALA A 150 8.94 -11.10 8.13
N ALA A 151 7.88 -11.40 7.37
CA ALA A 151 6.68 -12.07 7.87
C ALA A 151 6.23 -13.26 7.01
N GLY A 152 6.96 -13.55 5.92
CA GLY A 152 6.69 -14.67 5.04
C GLY A 152 5.62 -14.39 3.98
N LYS A 153 5.61 -15.23 2.95
CA LYS A 153 4.75 -15.08 1.77
C LYS A 153 3.27 -15.24 2.11
N ALA A 154 2.96 -16.09 3.09
CA ALA A 154 1.59 -16.31 3.54
C ALA A 154 0.95 -15.01 4.06
N VAL A 155 1.71 -14.21 4.81
CA VAL A 155 1.25 -12.92 5.35
C VAL A 155 1.03 -11.90 4.23
N VAL A 156 1.93 -11.84 3.24
CA VAL A 156 1.79 -10.94 2.08
C VAL A 156 0.51 -11.24 1.32
N ASN A 157 0.25 -12.52 1.01
CA ASN A 157 -0.98 -12.91 0.32
C ASN A 157 -2.22 -12.53 1.11
N GLN A 158 -2.22 -12.73 2.44
CA GLN A 158 -3.33 -12.34 3.30
C GLN A 158 -3.57 -10.83 3.32
N ILE A 159 -2.51 -10.02 3.31
CA ILE A 159 -2.65 -8.56 3.23
C ILE A 159 -3.30 -8.18 1.90
N ILE A 160 -2.82 -8.75 0.79
CA ILE A 160 -3.33 -8.48 -0.55
C ILE A 160 -4.81 -8.89 -0.66
N ASP A 161 -5.15 -10.09 -0.18
CA ASP A 161 -6.51 -10.65 -0.27
C ASP A 161 -7.53 -9.87 0.56
N ASN A 162 -7.10 -9.22 1.64
CA ASN A 162 -7.97 -8.42 2.51
C ASN A 162 -8.04 -6.93 2.13
N CYS A 163 -7.21 -6.46 1.18
CA CYS A 163 -7.26 -5.08 0.71
C CYS A 163 -8.04 -4.98 -0.60
N ASN A 164 -9.04 -4.10 -0.65
CA ASN A 164 -9.80 -3.85 -1.88
C ASN A 164 -9.42 -2.54 -2.58
N VAL A 165 -8.68 -1.67 -1.89
CA VAL A 165 -8.14 -0.43 -2.43
C VAL A 165 -6.62 -0.52 -2.43
N PHE A 166 -6.00 -0.22 -3.57
CA PHE A 166 -4.54 -0.15 -3.68
C PHE A 166 -4.15 1.25 -4.16
N THR A 167 -3.28 1.92 -3.42
CA THR A 167 -2.63 3.15 -3.87
C THR A 167 -1.16 2.86 -4.13
N ILE A 168 -0.83 2.74 -5.42
CA ILE A 168 0.47 2.30 -5.91
C ILE A 168 1.28 3.52 -6.34
N HIS A 169 2.32 3.83 -5.59
CA HIS A 169 3.35 4.78 -6.00
C HIS A 169 4.49 4.07 -6.73
N ARG A 170 5.44 4.86 -7.24
CA ARG A 170 6.64 4.37 -7.92
C ARG A 170 7.32 3.23 -7.17
N GLN A 171 7.64 2.16 -7.89
CA GLN A 171 8.46 1.05 -7.44
C GLN A 171 9.82 1.08 -8.14
N ASN A 172 10.88 0.68 -7.43
CA ASN A 172 12.22 0.53 -8.03
C ASN A 172 12.51 -0.92 -8.45
N SER A 173 11.99 -1.90 -7.69
CA SER A 173 12.18 -3.32 -7.98
C SER A 173 11.29 -3.77 -9.15
N PRO A 174 11.85 -4.43 -10.18
CA PRO A 174 11.06 -5.08 -11.23
C PRO A 174 10.06 -6.08 -10.69
N GLU A 175 10.47 -6.92 -9.74
CA GLU A 175 9.65 -7.96 -9.14
C GLU A 175 8.41 -7.37 -8.44
N SER A 176 8.58 -6.32 -7.64
CA SER A 176 7.44 -5.65 -6.99
C SER A 176 6.49 -5.02 -8.01
N ALA A 177 7.02 -4.43 -9.09
CA ALA A 177 6.19 -3.85 -10.15
C ALA A 177 5.39 -4.92 -10.92
N GLU A 178 5.99 -6.09 -11.16
CA GLU A 178 5.34 -7.23 -11.80
C GLU A 178 4.25 -7.84 -10.92
N ILE A 179 4.53 -8.06 -9.63
CA ILE A 179 3.53 -8.53 -8.65
C ILE A 179 2.33 -7.59 -8.62
N LEU A 180 2.56 -6.28 -8.52
CA LEU A 180 1.49 -5.28 -8.50
C LEU A 180 0.72 -5.22 -9.82
N ALA A 181 1.38 -5.28 -10.97
CA ALA A 181 0.72 -5.36 -12.27
C ALA A 181 -0.16 -6.62 -12.39
N GLY A 182 0.32 -7.75 -11.86
CA GLY A 182 -0.44 -9.00 -11.75
C GLY A 182 -1.68 -8.87 -10.85
N ILE A 183 -1.55 -8.20 -9.70
CA ILE A 183 -2.67 -7.93 -8.78
C ILE A 183 -3.73 -7.04 -9.44
N ILE A 184 -3.31 -6.03 -10.21
CA ILE A 184 -4.23 -5.17 -10.98
C ILE A 184 -4.96 -6.00 -12.04
N GLY A 185 -4.21 -6.83 -12.76
CA GLY A 185 -4.71 -7.79 -13.73
C GLY A 185 -4.38 -7.45 -15.18
N THR A 186 -4.87 -8.32 -16.07
CA THR A 186 -4.66 -8.24 -17.52
C THR A 186 -5.98 -8.10 -18.27
N ARG A 187 -5.94 -7.46 -19.43
CA ARG A 187 -7.04 -7.34 -20.39
C ARG A 187 -6.66 -8.05 -21.70
N GLU A 188 -7.67 -8.44 -22.48
CA GLU A 188 -7.42 -8.97 -23.83
C GLU A 188 -6.94 -7.87 -24.77
N GLY A 189 -5.92 -8.18 -25.54
CA GLY A 189 -5.30 -7.33 -26.56
C GLY A 189 -5.07 -8.12 -27.85
N VAL A 190 -4.73 -7.39 -28.91
CA VAL A 190 -4.45 -7.96 -30.22
C VAL A 190 -3.07 -7.52 -30.65
N GLU A 191 -2.15 -8.49 -30.76
CA GLU A 191 -0.82 -8.24 -31.29
C GLU A 191 -0.81 -8.54 -32.79
N VAL A 192 -0.43 -7.54 -33.59
CA VAL A 192 -0.27 -7.69 -35.04
C VAL A 192 1.22 -7.70 -35.34
N THR A 193 1.74 -8.87 -35.69
CA THR A 193 3.13 -9.01 -36.15
C THR A 193 3.19 -8.73 -37.64
N ARG A 194 4.12 -7.89 -38.10
CA ARG A 194 4.42 -7.70 -39.52
C ARG A 194 5.85 -8.16 -39.79
N GLN A 195 6.02 -8.99 -40.80
CA GLN A 195 7.36 -9.33 -41.27
C GLN A 195 7.88 -8.21 -42.18
N VAL A 196 9.05 -7.71 -41.84
CA VAL A 196 9.80 -6.72 -42.62
C VAL A 196 11.12 -7.35 -43.03
N GLN A 197 11.42 -7.31 -44.31
CA GLN A 197 12.65 -7.86 -44.88
C GLN A 197 13.53 -6.68 -45.32
N SER A 198 14.74 -6.58 -44.76
CA SER A 198 15.71 -5.55 -45.15
C SER A 198 16.61 -6.11 -46.24
N VAL A 199 16.58 -5.50 -47.43
CA VAL A 199 17.47 -5.84 -48.56
C VAL A 199 18.27 -4.60 -48.91
N ALA A 200 19.60 -4.68 -48.80
CA ALA A 200 20.53 -3.58 -49.10
C ALA A 200 20.18 -2.25 -48.38
N GLY A 201 19.70 -2.30 -47.15
CA GLY A 201 19.30 -1.12 -46.36
C GLY A 201 17.90 -0.58 -46.68
N ILE A 202 17.19 -1.19 -47.63
CA ILE A 202 15.79 -0.88 -47.95
C ILE A 202 14.91 -1.86 -47.17
N VAL A 203 14.06 -1.32 -46.29
CA VAL A 203 13.05 -2.08 -45.55
C VAL A 203 11.86 -2.31 -46.46
N LEU A 204 11.66 -3.56 -46.91
CA LEU A 204 10.50 -4.00 -47.69
C LEU A 204 9.52 -4.71 -46.74
N GLU A 205 8.28 -4.24 -46.65
CA GLU A 205 7.20 -4.97 -45.97
C GLU A 205 6.79 -6.16 -46.85
N THR A 206 6.83 -7.38 -46.31
CA THR A 206 6.53 -8.61 -47.09
C THR A 206 5.04 -8.95 -47.17
N GLY A 207 4.17 -8.07 -46.65
CA GLY A 207 2.70 -8.22 -46.67
C GLY A 207 2.16 -9.35 -45.78
N LEU A 208 3.02 -10.19 -45.20
CA LEU A 208 2.64 -11.28 -44.30
C LEU A 208 2.65 -10.77 -42.85
N GLY A 209 1.50 -10.90 -42.19
CA GLY A 209 1.36 -10.59 -40.77
C GLY A 209 0.47 -11.61 -40.07
N SER A 210 0.83 -11.98 -38.83
CA SER A 210 0.01 -12.85 -38.00
C SER A 210 -0.63 -12.04 -36.88
N VAL A 211 -1.93 -12.27 -36.68
CA VAL A 211 -2.70 -11.67 -35.59
C VAL A 211 -2.78 -12.69 -34.47
N ARG A 212 -2.32 -12.32 -33.27
CA ARG A 212 -2.40 -13.16 -32.07
C ARG A 212 -3.20 -12.44 -31.00
N GLN A 213 -4.12 -13.17 -30.37
CA GLN A 213 -4.72 -12.68 -29.14
C GLN A 213 -3.70 -12.81 -28.01
N VAL A 214 -3.51 -11.72 -27.28
CA VAL A 214 -2.57 -11.63 -26.17
C VAL A 214 -3.27 -11.08 -24.93
N ARG A 215 -2.73 -11.37 -23.75
CA ARG A 215 -3.18 -10.79 -22.48
C ARG A 215 -2.18 -9.70 -22.11
N GLU A 216 -2.63 -8.46 -22.09
CA GLU A 216 -1.80 -7.29 -21.77
C GLU A 216 -2.15 -6.79 -20.36
N TYR A 217 -1.16 -6.30 -19.62
CA TYR A 217 -1.42 -5.68 -18.33
C TYR A 217 -2.31 -4.44 -18.48
N VAL A 218 -3.28 -4.28 -17.56
CA VAL A 218 -4.07 -3.04 -17.46
C VAL A 218 -3.17 -1.85 -17.10
N VAL A 219 -2.14 -2.13 -16.30
CA VAL A 219 -1.05 -1.21 -15.95
C VAL A 219 0.26 -1.96 -16.13
N HIS A 220 1.07 -1.53 -17.09
CA HIS A 220 2.36 -2.19 -17.35
C HIS A 220 3.33 -1.99 -16.17
N PRO A 221 4.18 -2.97 -15.81
CA PRO A 221 5.21 -2.80 -14.77
C PRO A 221 6.10 -1.58 -15.00
N ASP A 222 6.43 -1.25 -16.26
CA ASP A 222 7.19 -0.04 -16.59
C ASP A 222 6.41 1.25 -16.31
N GLU A 223 5.08 1.23 -16.41
CA GLU A 223 4.27 2.39 -16.02
C GLU A 223 4.45 2.65 -14.52
N VAL A 224 4.39 1.61 -13.69
CA VAL A 224 4.60 1.70 -12.23
C VAL A 224 5.99 2.23 -11.90
N LYS A 225 7.04 1.75 -12.60
CA LYS A 225 8.43 2.20 -12.39
C LYS A 225 8.67 3.65 -12.82
N ASN A 226 7.89 4.15 -13.78
CA ASN A 226 8.04 5.49 -14.36
C ASN A 226 7.14 6.56 -13.71
N LEU A 227 6.33 6.21 -12.70
CA LEU A 227 5.54 7.17 -11.93
C LEU A 227 6.42 8.26 -11.32
N LYS A 228 6.06 9.53 -11.47
CA LYS A 228 6.80 10.64 -10.85
C LYS A 228 6.44 10.78 -9.37
N THR A 229 7.29 11.48 -8.62
CA THR A 229 6.99 11.79 -7.21
C THR A 229 5.66 12.55 -7.10
N GLY A 230 4.79 12.07 -6.21
CA GLY A 230 3.43 12.61 -6.04
C GLY A 230 2.42 12.11 -7.07
N GLU A 231 2.80 11.18 -7.94
CA GLU A 231 1.88 10.41 -8.77
C GLU A 231 1.64 9.03 -8.14
N ALA A 232 0.44 8.51 -8.34
CA ALA A 232 0.04 7.19 -7.90
C ALA A 232 -0.99 6.59 -8.87
N ILE A 233 -1.11 5.27 -8.84
CA ILE A 233 -2.18 4.52 -9.48
C ILE A 233 -3.09 4.01 -8.37
N VAL A 234 -4.36 4.40 -8.43
CA VAL A 234 -5.39 3.95 -7.49
C VAL A 234 -6.19 2.85 -8.15
N VAL A 235 -6.31 1.72 -7.48
CA VAL A 235 -7.00 0.53 -7.98
C VAL A 235 -8.12 0.20 -7.01
N ARG A 236 -9.34 0.08 -7.54
CA ARG A 236 -10.55 -0.31 -6.81
C ARG A 236 -10.94 -1.70 -7.25
N LYS A 237 -10.61 -2.72 -6.47
CA LYS A 237 -10.82 -4.13 -6.87
C LYS A 237 -12.28 -4.49 -7.08
N LEU A 238 -13.20 -3.91 -6.29
CA LEU A 238 -14.62 -4.21 -6.41
C LEU A 238 -15.27 -3.65 -7.68
N THR A 239 -14.80 -2.51 -8.18
CA THR A 239 -15.34 -1.89 -9.42
C THR A 239 -14.48 -2.21 -10.65
N GLY A 240 -13.26 -2.72 -10.45
CA GLY A 240 -12.27 -2.89 -11.51
C GLY A 240 -11.66 -1.58 -12.01
N GLU A 241 -11.93 -0.46 -11.33
CA GLU A 241 -11.49 0.86 -11.76
C GLU A 241 -10.01 1.09 -11.45
N VAL A 242 -9.29 1.68 -12.41
CA VAL A 242 -7.87 2.01 -12.30
C VAL A 242 -7.64 3.46 -12.70
N LEU A 243 -7.27 4.29 -11.73
CA LEU A 243 -7.15 5.74 -11.87
C LEU A 243 -5.68 6.17 -11.76
N ARG A 244 -5.23 7.05 -12.64
CA ARG A 244 -3.91 7.69 -12.55
C ARG A 244 -4.05 9.04 -11.85
N VAL A 245 -3.48 9.17 -10.67
CA VAL A 245 -3.77 10.25 -9.73
C VAL A 245 -2.52 11.07 -9.43
N LYS A 246 -2.66 12.39 -9.45
CA LYS A 246 -1.71 13.32 -8.82
C LYS A 246 -2.17 13.55 -7.38
N VAL A 247 -1.40 13.03 -6.44
CA VAL A 247 -1.72 13.07 -5.00
C VAL A 247 -1.65 14.50 -4.48
N ARG A 248 -2.64 14.87 -3.66
CA ARG A 248 -2.72 16.18 -3.02
C ARG A 248 -1.61 16.31 -1.98
N LYS A 249 -0.94 17.46 -1.92
CA LYS A 249 -0.04 17.80 -0.81
C LYS A 249 -0.87 18.43 0.31
N CYS A 250 -0.83 17.82 1.49
CA CYS A 250 -1.39 18.35 2.73
C CYS A 250 -0.41 19.32 3.40
#